data_AF-A0A2G9YHL4-F1
#
_entry.id   AF-A0A2G9YHL4-F1
#
_cell.length_a   1.000
_cell.length_b   1.000
_cell.length_c   1.000
_cell.angle_alpha   90.00
_cell.angle_beta   90.00
_cell.angle_gamma   90.00
#
_symmetry.space_group_name_H-M   'P 1'
#
loop_
_entity.id
_entity.type
_entity.pdbx_description
1 polymer ?
#
loop_
_entity_poly.entity_id
_entity_poly.type
_entity_poly.pdbx_seq_one_letter_code
_entity_poly.pdbx_strand_id
1 'polypeptide(L)'
;SASFLLVAMVGAPLTQTIYGNIVMTKMVELADQGHYLWGIGALSGAAIGLSAYWQGKCAACACDAMGETGKGFGNYLAVLGMIETVALLVMVFTLIILGKVA
;
A
#
# COMPACT_ATOMS: atom_id res chain seq x y z
N SER A 1 -7.45 -27.83 2.24
CA SER A 1 -8.08 -26.54 1.83
C SER A 1 -7.18 -25.42 2.29
N ALA A 2 -6.73 -24.52 1.40
CA ALA A 2 -6.02 -23.32 1.87
C ALA A 2 -6.93 -22.58 2.84
N SER A 3 -6.47 -22.36 4.08
CA SER A 3 -7.26 -21.72 5.11
C SER A 3 -7.62 -20.30 4.67
N PHE A 4 -8.83 -19.82 4.99
CA PHE A 4 -9.28 -18.44 4.73
C PHE A 4 -8.24 -17.38 5.16
N LEU A 5 -7.48 -17.67 6.22
CA LEU A 5 -6.38 -16.83 6.69
C LEU A 5 -5.29 -16.57 5.64
N LEU A 6 -4.93 -17.57 4.83
CA LEU A 6 -3.90 -17.43 3.80
C LEU A 6 -4.39 -16.48 2.68
N VAL A 7 -5.68 -16.54 2.36
CA VAL A 7 -6.30 -15.64 1.37
C VAL A 7 -6.28 -14.20 1.86
N ALA A 8 -6.56 -13.97 3.15
CA ALA A 8 -6.49 -12.64 3.76
C ALA A 8 -5.08 -12.03 3.67
N MET A 9 -4.03 -12.83 3.86
CA MET A 9 -2.65 -12.37 3.80
C MET A 9 -2.21 -12.04 2.36
N VAL A 10 -2.63 -12.84 1.38
CA VAL A 10 -2.39 -12.56 -0.05
C VAL A 10 -3.10 -11.29 -0.52
N GLY A 11 -4.26 -10.98 0.06
CA GLY A 11 -5.01 -9.76 -0.27
C GLY A 11 -4.45 -8.47 0.31
N ALA A 12 -3.53 -8.54 1.29
CA ALA A 12 -3.02 -7.36 2.00
C ALA A 12 -2.45 -6.26 1.07
N PRO A 13 -1.67 -6.57 0.00
CA PRO A 13 -1.10 -5.56 -0.89
C PRO A 13 -2.10 -4.83 -1.81
N LEU A 14 -3.39 -5.21 -1.80
CA LEU A 14 -4.41 -4.58 -2.63
C LEU A 14 -4.71 -3.14 -2.17
N THR A 15 -4.51 -2.84 -0.88
CA THR A 15 -4.76 -1.50 -0.31
C THR A 15 -3.90 -0.42 -0.97
N GLN A 16 -2.67 -0.74 -1.39
CA GLN A 16 -1.79 0.17 -2.12
C GLN A 16 -2.38 0.64 -3.45
N THR A 17 -3.14 -0.22 -4.14
CA THR A 17 -3.84 0.20 -5.38
C THR A 17 -4.90 1.25 -5.06
N ILE A 18 -5.61 1.09 -3.93
CA ILE A 18 -6.61 2.05 -3.47
C ILE A 18 -5.95 3.38 -3.11
N TYR A 19 -4.83 3.34 -2.37
CA TYR A 19 -4.08 4.55 -2.01
C TYR A 19 -3.55 5.29 -3.24
N GLY A 20 -3.01 4.56 -4.22
CA GLY A 20 -2.59 5.12 -5.50
C GLY A 20 -3.74 5.80 -6.25
N ASN A 21 -4.92 5.18 -6.27
CA ASN A 21 -6.11 5.76 -6.90
C ASN A 21 -6.56 7.05 -6.20
N ILE A 22 -6.52 7.11 -4.86
CA ILE A 22 -6.86 8.33 -4.10
C ILE A 22 -5.93 9.49 -4.49
N VAL A 23 -4.61 9.24 -4.55
CA VAL A 23 -3.64 10.25 -5.00
C VAL A 23 -3.91 10.68 -6.44
N MET A 24 -4.16 9.72 -7.33
CA MET A 24 -4.42 9.97 -8.75
C MET A 24 -5.64 10.86 -8.96
N THR A 25 -6.75 10.60 -8.27
CA THR A 25 -7.96 11.44 -8.36
C THR A 25 -7.66 12.88 -7.97
N LYS A 26 -6.88 13.10 -6.90
CA LYS A 26 -6.50 14.47 -6.50
C LYS A 26 -5.59 15.15 -7.52
N MET A 27 -4.70 14.39 -8.16
CA MET A 27 -3.84 14.92 -9.22
C MET A 27 -4.61 15.30 -10.49
N VAL A 28 -5.67 14.56 -10.84
CA VAL A 28 -6.54 14.90 -11.99
C VAL A 28 -7.21 16.25 -11.77
N GLU A 29 -7.76 16.51 -10.57
CA GLU A 29 -8.34 17.82 -10.22
C GLU A 29 -7.35 18.98 -10.43
N LEU A 30 -6.08 18.78 -10.06
CA LEU A 30 -5.02 19.78 -10.20
C LEU A 30 -4.56 19.94 -11.66
N ALA A 31 -4.54 18.85 -12.43
CA ALA A 31 -4.21 18.88 -13.84
C ALA A 31 -5.23 19.69 -14.64
N ASP A 32 -6.52 19.57 -14.32
CA ASP A 32 -7.60 20.38 -14.92
C ASP A 32 -7.45 21.88 -14.63
N GLN A 33 -6.74 22.25 -13.56
CA GLN A 33 -6.37 23.62 -13.20
C GLN A 33 -5.05 24.07 -13.84
N GLY A 34 -4.37 23.21 -14.60
CA GLY A 34 -3.09 23.49 -15.26
C GLY A 34 -1.84 23.14 -14.44
N HIS A 35 -1.98 22.46 -13.30
CA HIS A 35 -0.84 22.02 -12.47
C HIS A 35 -0.40 20.60 -12.80
N TYR A 36 0.68 20.48 -13.58
CA TYR A 36 1.21 19.21 -14.05
C TYR A 36 2.33 18.65 -13.13
N LEU A 37 1.92 17.97 -12.06
CA LEU A 37 2.81 17.49 -10.98
C LEU A 37 3.39 16.09 -11.23
N TRP A 38 3.90 15.82 -12.43
CA TRP A 38 4.38 14.49 -12.87
C TRP A 38 5.41 13.86 -11.94
N GLY A 39 6.36 14.66 -11.43
CA GLY A 39 7.40 14.18 -10.51
C GLY A 39 6.84 13.68 -9.19
N ILE A 40 5.83 14.37 -8.64
CA ILE A 40 5.14 13.96 -7.41
C ILE A 40 4.42 12.64 -7.68
N GLY A 41 3.64 12.54 -8.75
CA GLY A 41 2.89 11.32 -9.08
C GLY A 41 3.77 10.10 -9.33
N ALA A 42 4.87 10.26 -10.06
CA ALA A 42 5.80 9.17 -10.32
C ALA A 42 6.48 8.66 -9.05
N LEU A 43 6.98 9.58 -8.20
CA LEU A 43 7.66 9.20 -6.96
C LEU A 43 6.70 8.65 -5.89
N SER A 44 5.52 9.25 -5.73
CA SER A 44 4.50 8.75 -4.79
C SER A 44 3.97 7.39 -5.24
N GLY A 45 3.70 7.23 -6.54
CA GLY A 45 3.26 5.97 -7.12
C GLY A 45 4.31 4.86 -6.97
N ALA A 46 5.58 5.16 -7.23
CA ALA A 46 6.68 4.22 -7.05
C ALA A 46 6.84 3.82 -5.57
N ALA A 47 6.75 4.77 -4.64
CA ALA A 47 6.85 4.47 -3.20
C ALA A 47 5.69 3.60 -2.69
N ILE A 48 4.45 3.88 -3.14
CA ILE A 48 3.28 3.03 -2.84
C ILE A 48 3.46 1.63 -3.45
N GLY A 49 3.89 1.54 -4.72
CA GLY A 49 4.13 0.25 -5.39
C GLY A 49 5.25 -0.56 -4.73
N LEU A 50 6.31 0.10 -4.27
CA LEU A 50 7.39 -0.56 -3.54
C LEU A 50 6.90 -1.11 -2.19
N SER A 51 6.06 -0.37 -1.46
CA SER A 51 5.41 -0.88 -0.24
C SER A 51 4.57 -2.12 -0.55
N ALA A 52 3.79 -2.14 -1.64
CA ALA A 52 3.00 -3.30 -2.04
C ALA A 52 3.88 -4.54 -2.28
N TYR A 53 5.01 -4.36 -2.97
CA TYR A 53 5.96 -5.45 -3.23
C TYR A 53 6.51 -6.05 -1.92
N TRP A 54 6.92 -5.20 -0.97
CA TRP A 54 7.42 -5.66 0.33
C TRP A 54 6.33 -6.29 1.20
N GLN A 55 5.12 -5.75 1.18
CA GLN A 55 3.99 -6.34 1.89
C GLN A 55 3.64 -7.72 1.31
N GLY A 56 3.68 -7.88 -0.01
CA GLY A 56 3.49 -9.17 -0.69
C GLY A 56 4.59 -10.18 -0.34
N LYS A 57 5.85 -9.75 -0.27
CA LYS A 57 6.97 -10.59 0.20
C LYS A 57 6.76 -11.08 1.63
N CYS A 58 6.41 -10.17 2.55
CA CYS A 58 6.15 -10.54 3.94
C CYS A 58 4.92 -11.43 4.08
N ALA A 59 3.87 -11.20 3.28
CA ALA A 59 2.69 -12.05 3.24
C ALA A 59 3.03 -13.48 2.78
N ALA A 60 3.84 -13.62 1.72
CA ALA A 60 4.29 -14.93 1.25
C ALA A 60 5.08 -15.69 2.33
N CYS A 61 6.08 -15.06 2.96
CA CYS A 61 6.85 -15.69 4.03
C CYS A 61 5.98 -16.08 5.23
N ALA A 62 4.97 -15.26 5.55
CA ALA A 62 4.07 -15.54 6.65
C ALA A 62 3.06 -16.65 6.30
N CYS A 63 2.66 -16.79 5.02
CA CYS A 63 1.90 -17.94 4.53
C CYS A 63 2.70 -19.24 4.67
N ASP A 64 3.98 -19.24 4.29
CA ASP A 64 4.87 -20.40 4.43
C ASP A 64 5.02 -20.80 5.91
N ALA A 65 5.35 -19.83 6.77
CA ALA A 65 5.51 -20.07 8.21
C ALA A 65 4.21 -20.53 8.88
N MET A 66 3.06 -20.01 8.46
CA MET A 66 1.75 -20.46 8.95
C MET A 66 1.40 -21.87 8.46
N GLY A 67 1.78 -22.21 7.23
CA GLY A 67 1.60 -23.55 6.67
C GLY A 67 2.40 -24.62 7.41
N GLU A 68 3.60 -24.28 7.86
CA GLU A 68 4.48 -25.19 8.62
C GLU A 68 4.11 -25.29 10.11
N THR A 69 3.81 -24.15 10.75
CA THR A 69 3.70 -24.09 12.22
C THR A 69 2.26 -24.06 12.73
N GLY A 70 1.30 -23.60 11.92
CA GLY A 70 -0.08 -23.37 12.32
C GLY A 70 -0.27 -22.32 13.43
N LYS A 71 0.76 -21.54 13.78
CA LYS A 71 0.78 -20.59 14.90
C LYS A 71 1.18 -19.19 14.43
N GLY A 72 1.08 -18.19 15.30
CA GLY A 72 1.69 -16.87 15.08
C GLY A 72 0.90 -15.90 14.19
N PHE A 73 -0.34 -16.23 13.81
CA PHE A 73 -1.15 -15.40 12.90
C PHE A 73 -1.24 -13.92 13.30
N GLY A 74 -1.48 -13.61 14.59
CA GLY A 74 -1.55 -12.23 15.06
C GLY A 74 -0.26 -11.45 14.83
N ASN A 75 0.90 -12.10 15.01
CA ASN A 75 2.20 -11.47 14.75
C ASN A 75 2.41 -11.22 13.25
N TYR A 76 1.95 -12.13 12.40
CA TYR A 76 2.02 -11.96 10.95
C TYR A 76 1.17 -10.78 10.46
N LEU A 77 -0.05 -10.63 10.99
CA LEU A 77 -0.87 -9.45 10.71
C LEU A 77 -0.23 -8.16 11.21
N ALA A 78 0.40 -8.17 12.39
CA ALA A 78 1.10 -7.00 12.91
C ALA A 78 2.25 -6.56 11.97
N VAL A 79 3.02 -7.52 11.43
CA VAL A 79 4.08 -7.22 10.45
C VAL A 79 3.51 -6.65 9.15
N LEU A 80 2.43 -7.22 8.63
CA LEU A 80 1.76 -6.70 7.44
C LEU A 80 1.22 -5.28 7.67
N GLY A 81 0.63 -5.01 8.84
CA GLY A 81 0.15 -3.70 9.23
C GLY A 81 1.27 -2.66 9.35
N MET A 82 2.47 -3.04 9.81
CA MET A 82 3.62 -2.12 9.81
C MET A 82 3.99 -1.67 8.39
N ILE A 83 3.96 -2.57 7.41
CA ILE A 83 4.29 -2.22 6.01
C ILE A 83 3.17 -1.38 5.38
N GLU A 84 1.92 -1.64 5.75
CA GLU A 84 0.76 -0.83 5.34
C GLU A 84 0.90 0.63 5.79
N THR A 85 1.40 0.88 7.00
CA THR A 85 1.60 2.27 7.47
C THR A 85 2.56 3.06 6.58
N VAL A 86 3.55 2.42 5.94
CA VAL A 86 4.45 3.09 4.99
C VAL A 86 3.66 3.63 3.79
N ALA A 87 2.78 2.83 3.19
CA ALA A 87 1.96 3.27 2.07
C ALA A 87 0.95 4.35 2.48
N LEU A 88 0.33 4.20 3.66
CA LEU A 88 -0.58 5.20 4.22
C LEU A 88 0.12 6.55 4.43
N LEU A 89 1.33 6.56 4.99
CA LEU A 89 2.09 7.79 5.21
C LEU A 89 2.47 8.46 3.88
N VAL A 90 2.92 7.68 2.88
CA VAL A 90 3.22 8.21 1.54
C VAL A 90 1.97 8.85 0.94
N MET A 91 0.82 8.18 1.00
CA MET A 91 -0.45 8.71 0.48
C MET A 91 -0.84 10.01 1.22
N VAL A 92 -0.91 9.99 2.55
CA VAL A 92 -1.35 11.13 3.36
C VAL A 92 -0.44 12.34 3.15
N PHE A 93 0.88 12.15 3.18
CA PHE A 93 1.82 13.25 2.97
C PHE A 93 1.73 13.80 1.55
N THR A 94 1.56 12.93 0.55
CA THR A 94 1.34 13.38 -0.83
C THR A 94 0.07 14.23 -0.93
N LEU A 95 -1.05 13.78 -0.36
CA LEU A 95 -2.31 14.54 -0.37
C LEU A 95 -2.20 15.90 0.34
N ILE A 96 -1.49 15.96 1.48
CA ILE A 96 -1.22 17.23 2.19
C ILE A 96 -0.43 18.19 1.31
N ILE A 97 0.56 17.71 0.57
CA ILE A 97 1.36 18.56 -0.34
C ILE A 97 0.51 18.99 -1.53
N LEU A 98 -0.23 18.08 -2.18
CA LEU A 98 -1.11 18.41 -3.29
C LEU A 98 -2.17 19.44 -2.90
N GLY A 99 -2.74 19.34 -1.69
CA GLY A 99 -3.71 20.30 -1.16
C GLY A 99 -3.15 21.70 -0.87
N LYS A 100 -1.82 21.88 -0.87
CA LYS A 100 -1.17 23.20 -0.75
C LYS A 100 -0.81 23.80 -2.11
N VAL A 101 -0.88 23.01 -3.19
CA VAL A 101 -0.59 23.47 -4.56
C VAL A 101 -1.85 23.95 -5.28
N ALA A 102 -3.02 23.40 -4.92
CA ALA A 102 -4.34 23.96 -5.25
C ALA A 102 -4.53 25.34 -4.61
#